data_AF-A0A1F4LL93-F1
#
_entry.id   AF-A0A1F4LL93-F1
#
_cell.length_a   1.000
_cell.length_b   1.000
_cell.length_c   1.000
_cell.angle_alpha   90.00
_cell.angle_beta   90.00
_cell.angle_gamma   90.00
#
_symmetry.space_group_name_H-M   'P 1'
#
loop_
_entity.id
_entity.type
_entity.pdbx_description
1 polymer ?
#
loop_
_entity_poly.entity_id
_entity_poly.type
_entity_poly.pdbx_seq_one_letter_code
_entity_poly.pdbx_strand_id
1 'polypeptide(L)' 'MSIFARPHYTSDTTQFIDQLKKQRPELDAQQQAGRALLWDKQVDRGLWQQFKAAQVPQKPYAYQTDPDNH' A
#
# COMPACT_ATOMS: atom_id res chain seq x y z
N MET A 1 -36.80 13.99 3.63
CA MET A 1 -35.83 14.54 2.66
C MET A 1 -35.36 15.89 3.18
N SER A 2 -34.04 16.13 3.24
CA SER A 2 -33.51 17.41 3.73
C SER A 2 -33.59 18.46 2.63
N ILE A 3 -34.23 19.60 2.93
CA ILE A 3 -34.35 20.76 2.03
C ILE A 3 -33.02 21.49 1.79
N PHE A 4 -31.97 21.12 2.51
CA PHE A 4 -30.60 21.65 2.34
C PHE A 4 -29.63 20.64 1.73
N ALA A 5 -30.13 19.45 1.35
CA ALA A 5 -29.27 18.44 0.74
C ALA A 5 -28.75 18.95 -0.62
N ARG A 6 -27.43 19.03 -0.75
CA ARG A 6 -26.79 19.30 -2.04
C ARG A 6 -26.82 18.03 -2.88
N PRO A 7 -26.87 18.14 -4.22
CA PRO A 7 -26.67 17.00 -5.10
C PRO A 7 -25.33 16.33 -4.80
N HIS A 8 -25.28 15.00 -4.94
CA HIS A 8 -24.01 14.28 -4.85
C HIS A 8 -23.11 14.75 -5.99
N TYR A 9 -21.96 15.34 -5.65
CA TYR A 9 -20.97 15.73 -6.63
C TYR A 9 -20.18 14.49 -7.07
N THR A 10 -20.01 14.35 -8.38
CA THR A 10 -19.13 13.34 -8.98
C THR A 10 -18.15 14.07 -9.89
N SER A 11 -16.85 13.91 -9.66
CA SER A 11 -15.83 14.56 -10.49
C SER A 11 -15.79 13.99 -11.90
N ASP A 12 -15.29 14.77 -12.85
CA ASP A 12 -15.10 14.33 -14.24
C ASP A 12 -14.19 13.10 -14.32
N THR A 13 -13.17 13.03 -13.45
CA THR A 13 -12.28 11.87 -13.34
C THR A 13 -13.04 10.62 -12.91
N THR A 14 -13.94 10.70 -11.93
CA THR A 14 -14.74 9.55 -11.51
C THR A 14 -15.66 9.09 -12.64
N GLN A 15 -16.33 10.02 -13.31
CA GLN A 15 -17.20 9.70 -14.46
C GLN A 15 -16.43 9.02 -15.60
N PHE A 16 -15.22 9.50 -15.89
CA PHE A 16 -14.33 8.91 -16.88
C PHE A 16 -13.94 7.47 -16.50
N ILE A 17 -13.50 7.24 -15.26
CA ILE A 17 -13.10 5.90 -14.79
C ILE A 17 -14.29 4.93 -14.87
N ASP A 18 -15.48 5.37 -14.46
CA ASP A 18 -16.68 4.54 -14.52
C ASP A 18 -17.05 4.17 -15.96
N GLN A 19 -16.96 5.11 -16.90
CA GLN A 19 -17.20 4.84 -18.32
C GLN A 19 -16.14 3.89 -18.90
N LEU A 20 -14.86 4.10 -18.57
CA LEU A 20 -13.76 3.24 -19.01
C LEU A 20 -13.95 1.79 -18.56
N LYS A 21 -14.31 1.57 -17.29
CA LYS A 21 -14.57 0.23 -16.75
C LYS A 21 -15.78 -0.45 -17.38
N LYS A 22 -16.84 0.31 -17.71
CA LYS A 22 -18.00 -0.21 -18.45
C LYS A 22 -17.63 -0.65 -19.87
N GLN A 23 -16.79 0.13 -20.54
CA GLN A 23 -16.33 -0.18 -21.90
C GLN A 23 -15.32 -1.33 -21.94
N ARG A 24 -14.56 -1.53 -20.86
CA ARG A 24 -13.48 -2.52 -20.76
C ARG A 24 -13.57 -3.31 -19.45
N PRO A 25 -14.52 -4.26 -19.33
CA PRO A 25 -14.70 -5.05 -18.12
C PRO A 25 -13.49 -5.92 -17.75
N GLU A 26 -12.60 -6.20 -18.71
CA GLU A 26 -11.36 -6.97 -18.50
C GLU A 26 -10.29 -6.22 -17.69
N LEU A 27 -10.40 -4.89 -17.57
CA LEU A 27 -9.38 -4.06 -16.90
C LEU A 27 -9.17 -4.45 -15.44
N ASP A 28 -10.22 -4.84 -14.72
CA ASP A 28 -10.08 -5.20 -13.30
C ASP A 28 -9.24 -6.48 -13.14
N ALA A 29 -9.43 -7.48 -14.01
CA ALA A 29 -8.62 -8.70 -14.02
C ALA A 29 -7.17 -8.39 -14.42
N GLN A 30 -6.95 -7.54 -15.42
CA GLN A 30 -5.61 -7.09 -15.81
C GLN A 30 -4.91 -6.30 -14.69
N GLN A 31 -5.66 -5.47 -13.96
CA GLN A 31 -5.12 -4.72 -12.83
C GLN A 31 -4.72 -5.65 -11.68
N GLN A 32 -5.52 -6.68 -11.40
CA GLN A 32 -5.18 -7.73 -10.42
C GLN A 32 -3.92 -8.48 -10.85
N ALA A 33 -3.86 -8.94 -12.10
CA ALA A 33 -2.69 -9.63 -12.64
C ALA A 33 -1.43 -8.76 -12.59
N GLY A 34 -1.52 -7.49 -13.01
CA GLY A 34 -0.42 -6.53 -12.97
C GLY A 34 0.10 -6.27 -11.56
N ARG A 35 -0.80 -6.19 -10.56
CA ARG A 35 -0.39 -6.11 -9.14
C ARG A 35 0.32 -7.37 -8.68
N ALA A 36 -0.19 -8.54 -9.03
CA ALA A 36 0.40 -9.82 -8.62
C ALA A 36 1.84 -9.99 -9.10
N LEU A 37 2.19 -9.47 -10.29
CA LEU A 37 3.55 -9.60 -10.87
C LEU A 37 4.67 -9.11 -9.95
N LEU A 38 4.48 -7.96 -9.28
CA LEU A 38 5.54 -7.31 -8.50
C LEU A 38 5.31 -7.37 -6.99
N TRP A 39 4.09 -7.65 -6.56
CA TRP A 39 3.69 -7.61 -5.16
C TRP A 39 3.50 -9.00 -4.54
N ASP A 40 3.21 -10.02 -5.34
CA ASP A 40 3.09 -11.38 -4.82
C ASP A 40 4.50 -11.98 -4.65
N LYS A 41 5.05 -11.82 -3.44
CA LYS A 41 6.32 -12.43 -3.05
C LYS A 41 6.04 -13.65 -2.20
N GLN A 42 6.54 -14.81 -2.62
CA GLN A 42 6.61 -15.96 -1.73
C GLN A 42 7.50 -15.62 -0.54
N VAL A 43 6.89 -15.66 0.64
CA VAL A 43 7.56 -15.45 1.91
C VAL A 43 7.83 -16.80 2.55
N ASP A 44 9.11 -17.16 2.67
CA ASP A 44 9.53 -18.31 3.46
C ASP A 44 9.44 -17.98 4.95
N ARG A 45 8.50 -18.65 5.64
CA ARG A 45 8.26 -18.43 7.07
C ARG A 45 9.44 -18.86 7.95
N GLY A 46 10.22 -19.86 7.53
CA GLY A 46 11.43 -20.31 8.22
C GLY A 46 12.54 -19.26 8.15
N LEU A 47 12.78 -18.69 6.96
CA LEU A 47 13.73 -17.58 6.80
C LEU A 47 13.32 -16.36 7.63
N TRP A 48 12.03 -16.04 7.69
CA TRP A 48 11.54 -14.95 8.53
C TRP A 48 11.79 -15.17 10.02
N GLN A 49 11.68 -16.40 10.51
CA GLN A 49 12.03 -16.72 11.90
C GLN A 49 13.53 -16.54 12.14
N GLN A 50 14.37 -16.95 11.19
CA GLN A 50 15.82 -16.78 11.28
C GLN A 50 16.22 -15.31 11.26
N PHE A 51 15.61 -14.48 10.40
CA PHE A 51 15.85 -13.03 10.39
C PHE A 51 15.46 -12.35 11.71
N LYS A 52 14.33 -12.75 12.30
CA LYS A 52 13.91 -12.26 13.61
C LYS A 52 14.89 -12.67 14.71
N ALA A 53 15.38 -13.92 14.67
CA ALA A 53 16.35 -14.41 15.63
C ALA A 53 17.73 -13.74 15.49
N ALA A 54 18.11 -13.33 14.27
CA ALA A 54 19.38 -12.67 13.97
C ALA A 54 19.34 -11.14 14.18
N GLN A 55 18.23 -10.57 14.66
CA GLN A 55 18.08 -9.12 14.80
C GLN A 55 19.04 -8.56 15.86
N VAL A 56 19.83 -7.56 15.47
CA VAL A 56 20.74 -6.83 16.37
C VAL A 56 20.04 -5.56 16.87
N PRO A 57 20.11 -5.21 18.16
CA PRO A 57 19.59 -3.94 18.67
C PRO A 57 20.23 -2.75 17.94
N GLN A 58 19.41 -1.90 17.33
CA GLN A 58 19.86 -0.68 16.65
C GLN A 58 19.61 0.54 17.53
N LYS A 59 20.59 1.46 17.62
CA LYS A 59 20.38 2.75 18.28
C LYS A 59 19.28 3.54 17.55
N PRO A 60 18.39 4.27 18.26
CA PRO A 60 17.34 5.09 17.63
C PRO A 60 17.90 6.11 16.63
N TYR A 61 19.10 6.60 16.89
CA TYR A 61 19.83 7.53 16.04
C TYR A 61 21.19 6.95 15.70
N ALA A 62 21.40 6.59 14.43
CA ALA A 62 22.62 5.94 13.95
C ALA A 62 23.90 6.77 14.19
N TYR A 63 23.75 8.08 14.29
CA TYR A 63 24.85 9.04 14.49
C TYR A 63 24.94 9.57 15.92
N GLN A 64 24.08 9.11 16.84
CA GLN A 64 24.19 9.53 18.23
C GLN A 64 25.47 8.94 18.81
N THR A 65 26.39 9.84 19.17
CA THR A 65 27.59 9.50 19.94
C THR A 65 27.14 8.99 21.30
N ASP A 66 27.86 8.00 21.84
CA ASP A 66 27.59 7.56 23.20
C ASP A 66 27.78 8.73 24.16
N PRO A 67 26.91 8.89 25.18
CA PRO A 67 27.10 9.94 26.16
C PRO A 67 28.43 9.69 26.88
N ASP A 68 29.37 10.63 26.77
CA ASP A 68 30.56 10.64 27.61
C ASP A 68 30.12 10.82 29.06
N ASN A 69 30.32 9.79 29.88
CA ASN A 69 30.15 9.88 31.33
C ASN A 69 31.40 10.59 31.90
N HIS A 70 31.35 11.92 31.93
CA HIS A 70 32.24 12.73 32.76
C HIS A 70 31.69 12.91 34.17
#